data_AF-A0A2E2WZA3-F1
#
_entry.id   AF-A0A2E2WZA3-F1
#
_cell.length_a   1.000
_cell.length_b   1.000
_cell.length_c   1.000
_cell.angle_alpha   90.00
_cell.angle_beta   90.00
_cell.angle_gamma   90.00
#
_symmetry.space_group_name_H-M   'P 1'
#
loop_
_entity.id
_entity.type
_entity.pdbx_description
1 polymer ?
#
loop_
_entity_poly.entity_id
_entity_poly.type
_entity_poly.pdbx_seq_one_letter_code
_entity_poly.pdbx_strand_id
1 'polypeptide(L)'
;PYECGIIPGRETPERFPVRFFLVAMIFIVFDIEIIFFYPWAIAHRGIGLYGLVAVLIFSAAVFESFVYLIGNGALEWGPVRRLRTGDAMSANRTASSTIRRVGVREVGLEGRRVGGSRGEAA
;
A
#
# COMPACT_ATOMS: atom_id res chain seq x y z
N PRO A 1 5.56 -13.18 10.53
CA PRO A 1 4.99 -14.18 9.59
C PRO A 1 3.46 -14.08 9.59
N TYR A 2 2.82 -14.07 8.43
CA TYR A 2 1.35 -14.07 8.36
C TYR A 2 0.81 -15.39 8.94
N GLU A 3 -0.22 -15.31 9.78
CA GLU A 3 -0.74 -16.44 10.56
C GLU A 3 -1.94 -17.14 9.90
N CYS A 4 -2.40 -16.62 8.76
CA CYS A 4 -3.65 -17.04 8.12
C CYS A 4 -3.61 -18.42 7.40
N GLY A 5 -2.55 -19.22 7.56
CA GLY A 5 -2.47 -20.60 7.05
C GLY A 5 -2.49 -20.79 5.53
N ILE A 6 -2.70 -19.72 4.75
CA ILE A 6 -2.72 -19.74 3.29
C ILE A 6 -1.37 -19.24 2.79
N ILE A 7 -0.63 -20.12 2.13
CA ILE A 7 0.62 -19.78 1.46
C ILE A 7 0.24 -19.09 0.14
N PRO A 8 0.54 -17.79 -0.05
CA PRO A 8 0.23 -17.11 -1.29
C PRO A 8 1.09 -17.70 -2.42
N GLY A 9 0.45 -18.37 -3.37
CA GLY A 9 1.15 -19.06 -4.48
C GLY A 9 1.82 -18.13 -5.51
N ARG A 10 1.62 -16.82 -5.40
CA ARG A 10 2.31 -15.77 -6.15
C ARG A 10 2.34 -14.50 -5.34
N GLU A 11 3.51 -13.92 -5.17
CA GLU A 11 3.66 -12.56 -4.65
C GLU A 11 3.06 -11.58 -5.67
N THR A 12 2.08 -10.79 -5.23
CA THR A 12 1.56 -9.69 -6.04
C THR A 12 2.69 -8.68 -6.24
N PRO A 13 2.95 -8.19 -7.48
CA PRO A 13 3.94 -7.14 -7.68
C PRO A 13 3.58 -5.93 -6.83
N GLU A 14 4.41 -5.63 -5.83
CA GLU A 14 4.20 -4.49 -4.96
C GLU A 14 4.50 -3.21 -5.74
N ARG A 15 3.51 -2.32 -5.83
CA ARG A 15 3.71 -1.01 -6.45
C ARG A 15 4.39 -0.12 -5.42
N PHE A 16 5.70 0.03 -5.52
CA PHE A 16 6.43 0.99 -4.68
C PHE A 16 5.90 2.41 -4.93
N PRO A 17 5.33 3.05 -3.91
CA PRO A 17 4.69 4.33 -4.12
C PRO A 17 5.74 5.46 -4.11
N VAL A 18 5.92 6.12 -5.25
CA VAL A 18 6.90 7.22 -5.47
C VAL A 18 6.76 8.41 -4.51
N ARG A 19 5.61 8.56 -3.86
CA ARG A 19 5.34 9.61 -2.86
C ARG A 19 6.34 9.63 -1.70
N PHE A 20 6.86 8.47 -1.27
CA PHE A 20 7.87 8.44 -0.21
C PHE A 20 9.19 9.08 -0.65
N PHE A 21 9.54 8.94 -1.93
CA PHE A 21 10.71 9.60 -2.51
C PHE A 21 10.50 11.11 -2.62
N LEU A 22 9.31 11.58 -3.00
CA LEU A 22 9.01 13.02 -3.06
C LEU A 22 9.15 13.69 -1.69
N VAL A 23 8.63 13.07 -0.63
CA VAL A 23 8.79 13.58 0.74
C VAL A 23 10.28 13.62 1.15
N ALA A 24 11.05 12.59 0.80
CA ALA A 24 12.49 12.55 1.09
C ALA A 24 13.26 13.63 0.33
N MET A 25 12.97 13.83 -0.97
CA MET A 25 13.56 14.91 -1.76
C MET A 25 13.25 16.29 -1.16
N ILE A 26 11.99 16.52 -0.78
CA ILE A 26 11.56 17.77 -0.15
C ILE A 26 12.33 18.02 1.15
N PHE A 27 12.50 16.98 1.97
CA PHE A 27 13.26 17.07 3.22
C PHE A 27 14.74 17.44 2.96
N ILE A 28 15.38 16.82 1.96
CA ILE A 28 16.77 17.13 1.60
C ILE A 28 16.94 18.59 1.18
N VAL A 29 16.03 19.12 0.35
CA VAL A 29 16.10 20.53 -0.08
C VAL A 29 15.93 21.48 1.11
N PHE A 30 15.00 21.18 2.01
CA PHE A 30 14.79 21.98 3.22
C PHE A 30 15.97 21.93 4.20
N ASP A 31 16.60 20.76 4.36
CA ASP A 31 17.79 20.61 5.21
C ASP A 31 18.97 21.44 4.67
N ILE A 32 19.17 21.41 3.35
CA ILE A 32 20.16 22.24 2.67
C ILE A 32 19.85 23.74 2.86
N GLU A 33 18.59 24.16 2.81
CA GLU A 33 18.22 25.56 3.06
C GLU A 33 18.63 26.00 4.47
N ILE A 34 18.37 25.18 5.49
CA ILE A 34 18.74 25.49 6.88
C ILE A 34 20.26 25.55 7.04
N ILE A 35 21.00 24.66 6.38
CA ILE A 35 22.47 24.66 6.46
C ILE A 35 23.06 25.96 5.90
N PHE A 36 22.45 26.53 4.86
CA PHE A 36 22.85 27.82 4.30
C PHE A 36 22.43 29.01 5.17
N PHE A 37 21.32 28.87 5.90
CA PHE A 37 20.86 29.86 6.85
C PHE A 37 21.76 29.95 8.10
N TYR A 38 22.42 28.85 8.46
CA TYR A 38 23.20 28.73 9.69
C TYR A 38 24.41 29.70 9.80
N PRO A 39 25.27 29.87 8.77
CA PRO A 39 26.34 30.86 8.80
C PRO A 39 25.84 32.29 9.05
N TRP A 40 24.71 32.67 8.45
CA TRP A 40 24.10 33.96 8.70
C TRP A 40 23.63 34.11 10.14
N ALA A 41 22.99 33.07 10.71
CA ALA A 41 22.52 33.11 12.09
C ALA A 41 23.68 33.35 13.09
N ILE A 42 24.84 32.72 12.85
CA ILE A 42 26.04 32.93 13.66
C ILE A 42 26.62 34.33 13.45
N ALA A 43 26.74 34.78 12.20
CA ALA A 43 27.41 36.03 11.85
C ALA A 43 26.49 37.28 11.88
N HIS A 44 25.22 37.15 12.27
CA HIS A 44 24.19 38.20 12.13
C HIS A 44 24.61 39.56 12.69
N ARG A 45 25.43 39.61 13.75
CA ARG A 45 25.91 40.86 14.37
C ARG A 45 26.86 41.65 13.48
N GLY A 46 27.62 41.01 12.60
CA GLY A 46 28.60 41.68 11.72
C GLY A 46 28.02 42.12 10.38
N ILE A 47 27.07 41.35 9.84
CA ILE A 47 26.44 41.58 8.51
C ILE A 47 25.08 42.29 8.59
N GLY A 48 24.46 42.35 9.78
CA GLY A 48 23.28 43.15 10.06
C GLY A 48 22.13 42.97 9.04
N LEU A 49 21.54 44.09 8.64
CA LEU A 49 20.39 44.15 7.73
C LEU A 49 20.72 43.67 6.30
N TYR A 50 21.95 43.88 5.84
CA TYR A 50 22.39 43.41 4.52
C TYR A 50 22.37 41.88 4.46
N GLY A 51 22.93 41.22 5.47
CA GLY A 51 22.88 39.77 5.57
C GLY A 51 21.45 39.25 5.63
N LEU A 52 20.58 39.93 6.39
CA LEU A 52 19.16 39.56 6.49
C LEU A 52 18.47 39.59 5.12
N VAL A 53 18.64 40.67 4.34
CA VAL A 53 18.03 40.80 3.02
C VAL A 53 18.58 39.77 2.04
N ALA A 54 19.90 39.55 2.04
CA ALA A 54 20.52 38.55 1.17
C ALA A 54 19.99 37.14 1.44
N VAL A 55 19.89 36.76 2.71
CA VAL A 55 19.34 35.47 3.11
C VAL A 55 17.85 35.38 2.83
N LEU A 56 17.07 36.44 3.05
CA LEU A 56 15.65 36.46 2.70
C LEU A 56 15.40 36.23 1.22
N ILE A 57 16.18 36.87 0.34
CA ILE A 57 16.05 36.71 -1.12
C ILE A 57 16.40 35.27 -1.52
N PHE A 58 17.48 34.72 -0.97
CA PHE A 58 17.88 33.33 -1.20
C PHE A 58 16.80 32.35 -0.74
N SER A 59 16.36 32.48 0.51
CA SER A 59 15.31 31.64 1.08
C SER A 59 14.00 31.77 0.33
N ALA A 60 13.60 32.96 -0.13
CA ALA A 60 12.38 33.16 -0.89
C ALA A 60 12.39 32.39 -2.22
N ALA A 61 13.50 32.39 -2.95
CA ALA A 61 13.61 31.66 -4.22
C ALA A 61 13.51 30.13 -4.04
N VAL A 62 14.16 29.59 -3.00
CA VAL A 62 14.07 28.16 -2.66
C VAL A 62 12.68 27.80 -2.11
N PHE A 63 12.12 28.66 -1.27
CA PHE A 63 10.81 28.46 -0.67
C PHE A 63 9.68 28.49 -1.71
N GLU A 64 9.76 29.36 -2.71
CA GLU A 64 8.81 29.39 -3.84
C GLU A 64 8.77 28.04 -4.56
N SER A 65 9.93 27.44 -4.81
CA SER A 65 10.06 26.11 -5.44
C SER A 65 9.39 25.02 -4.58
N PHE A 66 9.54 25.10 -3.26
CA PHE A 66 8.91 24.18 -2.31
C PHE A 66 7.38 24.32 -2.30
N VAL A 67 6.87 25.55 -2.26
CA VAL A 67 5.43 25.84 -2.28
C VAL A 67 4.80 25.32 -3.59
N TYR A 68 5.48 25.52 -4.72
CA TYR A 68 5.04 24.99 -6.01
C TYR A 68 4.91 23.46 -5.99
N LEU A 69 5.86 22.75 -5.38
CA LEU A 69 5.85 21.30 -5.34
C LEU A 69 4.72 20.74 -4.45
N ILE A 70 4.41 21.42 -3.35
CA ILE A 70 3.25 21.08 -2.50
C ILE A 70 1.94 21.30 -3.26
N GLY A 71 1.81 22.43 -3.97
CA GLY A 71 0.64 22.74 -4.79
C GLY A 71 0.35 21.71 -5.89
N ASN A 72 1.39 21.02 -6.38
CA ASN A 72 1.26 19.94 -7.36
C ASN A 72 0.83 18.59 -6.77
N GLY A 73 0.46 18.52 -5.48
CA GLY A 73 -0.07 17.32 -4.86
C GLY A 73 1.00 16.29 -4.48
N ALA A 74 2.25 16.70 -4.27
CA ALA A 74 3.32 15.82 -3.78
C ALA A 74 2.99 15.16 -2.43
N LEU A 75 2.05 15.74 -1.67
CA LEU A 75 1.60 15.30 -0.36
C LEU A 75 0.17 14.72 -0.35
N GLU A 76 -0.46 14.48 -1.51
CA GLU A 76 -1.82 13.92 -1.57
C GLU A 76 -1.77 12.39 -1.29
N TRP A 77 -2.36 11.96 -0.17
CA TRP A 77 -2.42 10.55 0.25
C TRP A 77 -3.74 9.86 -0.14
N GLY A 78 -4.64 10.59 -0.80
CA GLY A 78 -5.94 10.11 -1.21
C GLY A 78 -5.83 8.96 -2.22
N PRO A 79 -6.60 7.87 -2.06
CA PRO A 79 -6.70 6.86 -3.11
C PRO A 79 -7.18 7.56 -4.37
N VAL A 80 -6.44 7.43 -5.47
CA VAL A 80 -6.90 7.86 -6.80
C VAL A 80 -8.20 7.12 -7.03
N ARG A 81 -9.33 7.80 -6.82
CA ARG A 81 -10.66 7.21 -6.92
C ARG A 81 -10.91 7.02 -8.41
N ARG A 82 -10.30 5.98 -8.98
CA ARG A 82 -10.76 5.35 -10.20
C ARG A 82 -12.14 4.83 -9.85
N LEU A 83 -13.13 5.71 -9.99
CA LEU A 83 -14.50 5.30 -10.21
C LEU A 83 -14.41 4.37 -11.43
N ARG A 84 -14.44 3.07 -11.15
CA ARG A 84 -14.65 2.05 -12.16
C ARG A 84 -16.08 2.22 -12.65
N THR A 85 -16.31 3.26 -13.45
CA THR A 85 -17.46 3.39 -14.35
C THR A 85 -17.33 2.21 -15.29
N GLY A 86 -18.07 1.13 -15.02
CA GLY A 86 -18.04 -0.04 -15.90
C GLY A 86 -18.47 -1.37 -15.30
N ASP A 87 -18.60 -1.53 -13.98
CA ASP A 87 -19.39 -2.65 -13.46
C ASP A 87 -20.82 -2.18 -13.22
N ALA A 88 -21.59 -2.08 -14.31
CA ALA A 88 -23.02 -2.35 -14.19
C ALA A 88 -23.10 -3.74 -13.53
N MET A 89 -23.44 -3.77 -12.23
CA MET A 89 -23.71 -5.01 -11.53
C MET A 89 -24.71 -5.81 -12.35
N SER A 90 -24.26 -6.94 -12.90
CA SER A 90 -25.17 -7.87 -13.57
C SER A 90 -26.23 -8.28 -12.55
N ALA A 91 -27.48 -7.90 -12.83
CA ALA A 91 -28.65 -8.25 -12.03
C ALA A 91 -28.92 -9.77 -11.95
N ASN A 92 -28.12 -10.59 -12.65
CA ASN A 92 -28.19 -12.05 -12.64
C ASN A 92 -27.30 -12.73 -11.58
N ARG A 93 -26.62 -12.01 -10.68
CA ARG A 93 -25.90 -12.62 -9.54
C ARG A 93 -26.85 -12.94 -8.39
N THR A 94 -27.50 -14.10 -8.45
CA THR A 94 -28.29 -14.65 -7.34
C THR A 94 -27.40 -15.38 -6.33
N ALA A 95 -27.67 -15.25 -5.02
CA ALA A 95 -26.96 -15.88 -3.89
C ALA A 95 -26.88 -17.42 -3.91
N SER A 96 -27.47 -18.07 -4.92
CA SER A 96 -27.56 -19.52 -5.08
C SER A 96 -26.38 -20.14 -5.84
N SER A 97 -25.63 -19.34 -6.63
CA SER A 97 -24.53 -19.88 -7.48
C SER A 97 -23.28 -20.31 -6.70
N THR A 98 -23.14 -19.92 -5.43
CA THR A 98 -21.92 -20.18 -4.63
C THR A 98 -21.96 -21.52 -3.91
N ILE A 99 -23.12 -22.19 -3.86
CA ILE A 99 -23.26 -23.47 -3.16
C ILE A 99 -22.99 -24.61 -4.14
N ARG A 100 -21.70 -24.92 -4.37
CA ARG A 100 -21.32 -26.23 -4.88
C ARG A 100 -21.65 -27.25 -3.79
N ARG A 101 -22.79 -27.93 -3.91
CA ARG A 101 -23.16 -29.05 -3.03
C ARG A 101 -22.07 -30.11 -3.14
N VAL A 102 -21.19 -30.16 -2.14
CA VAL A 102 -20.24 -31.24 -1.98
C VAL A 102 -21.09 -32.46 -1.67
N GLY A 103 -21.15 -33.41 -2.60
CA GLY A 103 -21.88 -34.66 -2.40
C GLY A 103 -21.29 -35.36 -1.18
N VAL A 104 -22.10 -35.52 -0.13
CA VAL A 104 -21.76 -36.36 1.01
C VAL A 104 -21.63 -37.77 0.44
N ARG A 105 -20.40 -38.26 0.26
CA ARG A 105 -20.19 -39.67 -0.03
C ARG A 105 -20.74 -40.44 1.16
N GLU A 106 -21.69 -41.32 0.89
CA GLU A 106 -22.17 -42.33 1.81
C GLU A 106 -20.96 -43.01 2.44
N VAL A 107 -20.79 -42.75 3.74
CA VAL A 107 -19.82 -43.42 4.59
C VAL A 107 -20.31 -44.86 4.67
N GLY A 108 -19.71 -45.72 3.85
CA GLY A 108 -20.05 -47.12 3.71
C GLY A 108 -20.02 -47.82 5.06
N LEU A 109 -21.20 -47.97 5.65
CA LEU A 109 -21.51 -48.94 6.69
C LEU A 109 -21.50 -50.33 6.04
N GLU A 110 -20.34 -50.84 5.66
CA GLU A 110 -20.23 -52.19 5.11
C GLU A 110 -19.05 -52.94 5.73
N GLY A 111 -19.32 -53.54 6.88
CA GLY A 111 -18.35 -54.33 7.63
C GLY A 111 -18.97 -55.24 8.69
N ARG A 112 -20.25 -55.61 8.57
CA ARG A 112 -20.87 -56.58 9.49
C ARG A 112 -21.90 -57.48 8.79
N ARG A 113 -21.47 -58.69 8.42
CA ARG A 113 -22.22 -59.96 8.49
C ARG A 113 -21.21 -61.03 8.89
N VAL A 114 -21.21 -61.56 10.12
CA VAL A 114 -22.15 -62.56 10.68
C VAL A 114 -22.30 -63.78 9.77
N GLY A 115 -21.39 -64.74 9.98
CA GLY A 115 -21.69 -66.15 10.29
C GLY A 115 -22.40 -67.04 9.26
N GLY A 116 -21.79 -68.20 8.98
CA GLY A 116 -22.54 -69.46 8.91
C GLY A 116 -22.32 -70.35 7.68
N SER A 117 -21.41 -71.32 7.86
CA SER A 117 -21.57 -72.77 7.60
C SER A 117 -21.79 -73.38 6.20
N ARG A 118 -21.17 -74.57 6.07
CA ARG A 118 -21.29 -75.65 5.05
C ARG A 118 -20.63 -75.33 3.70
N GLY A 119 -19.79 -76.17 3.10
CA GLY A 119 -19.58 -77.60 3.20
C GLY A 119 -19.50 -78.15 1.76
N GLU A 120 -18.71 -79.20 1.58
CA GLU A 120 -18.74 -80.16 0.45
C GLU A 120 -17.74 -80.02 -0.73
N ALA A 121 -16.87 -81.04 -0.78
CA ALA A 121 -16.45 -81.87 -1.91
C ALA A 121 -15.73 -81.26 -3.13
N ALA A 122 -14.43 -81.58 -3.25
CA ALA A 122 -13.89 -82.51 -4.25
C ALA A 122 -12.46 -82.92 -3.86
#